data_AF-A0A0N0HN63-F1
#
_entry.id   AF-A0A0N0HN63-F1
#
_cell.length_a   1.000
_cell.length_b   1.000
_cell.length_c   1.000
_cell.angle_alpha   90.00
_cell.angle_beta   90.00
_cell.angle_gamma   90.00
#
_symmetry.space_group_name_H-M   'P 1'
#
loop_
_entity.id
_entity.type
_entity.pdbx_description
1 polymer ?
#
loop_
_entity_poly.entity_id
_entity_poly.type
_entity_poly.pdbx_seq_one_letter_code
_entity_poly.pdbx_strand_id
1 'polypeptide(L)'
;MEAPAGVRDLGDGNPDPALLPSLGPALAAASDAYARRPGMYGDDPVVPELAELVRAGLDSDGVPSGPVALASGSLDAIERV
;
A
#
# COMPACT_ATOMS: atom_id res chain seq x y z
N MET A 1 20.10 14.46 -2.71
CA MET A 1 20.86 15.72 -2.79
C MET A 1 20.76 16.33 -1.42
N GLU A 2 21.88 16.64 -0.76
CA GLU A 2 21.83 17.16 0.60
C GLU A 2 21.55 18.67 0.57
N ALA A 3 20.60 19.12 1.38
CA ALA A 3 20.26 20.54 1.46
C ALA A 3 21.44 21.35 2.06
N PRO A 4 21.72 22.57 1.55
CA PRO A 4 22.75 23.43 2.12
C PRO A 4 22.53 23.74 3.61
N ALA A 5 23.62 24.00 4.35
CA ALA A 5 23.53 24.37 5.75
C ALA A 5 22.65 25.62 5.95
N GLY A 6 21.77 25.58 6.97
CA GLY A 6 20.91 26.69 7.35
C GLY A 6 19.55 26.74 6.66
N VAL A 7 19.22 25.77 5.80
CA VAL A 7 17.90 25.67 5.16
C VAL A 7 17.09 24.49 5.71
N ARG A 8 15.77 24.52 5.51
CA ARG A 8 14.91 23.37 5.76
C ARG A 8 14.90 22.49 4.51
N ASP A 9 15.28 21.24 4.68
CA ASP A 9 15.16 20.25 3.62
C ASP A 9 13.69 19.81 3.47
N LEU A 10 13.13 20.02 2.28
CA LEU A 10 11.80 19.55 1.86
C LEU A 10 11.91 18.63 0.63
N GLY A 11 13.13 18.19 0.29
CA GLY A 11 13.41 17.37 -0.87
C GLY A 11 13.21 15.87 -0.63
N ASP A 12 13.11 15.45 0.64
CA ASP A 12 12.75 14.08 0.98
C ASP A 12 11.22 13.89 0.95
N GLY A 13 10.79 12.77 0.38
CA GLY A 13 9.38 12.34 0.30
C GLY A 13 9.00 11.29 1.34
N ASN A 14 9.90 10.93 2.25
CA ASN A 14 9.60 9.95 3.30
C ASN A 14 8.61 10.49 4.34
N PRO A 15 7.75 9.62 4.90
CA PRO A 15 6.89 9.98 6.01
C PRO A 15 7.72 10.27 7.27
N ASP A 16 7.17 11.07 8.18
CA ASP A 16 7.71 11.26 9.52
C ASP A 16 7.67 9.92 10.30
N PRO A 17 8.82 9.34 10.71
CA PRO A 17 8.85 8.08 11.45
C PRO A 17 8.07 8.11 12.77
N ALA A 18 7.92 9.27 13.40
CA ALA A 18 7.15 9.41 14.63
C ALA A 18 5.64 9.26 14.43
N LEU A 19 5.16 9.42 13.19
CA LEU A 19 3.76 9.24 12.80
C LEU A 19 3.46 7.83 12.26
N LEU A 20 4.48 7.01 12.04
CA LEU A 20 4.29 5.66 11.53
C LEU A 20 3.69 4.74 12.62
N PRO A 21 2.63 3.97 12.29
CA PRO A 21 2.05 3.04 13.23
C PRO A 21 2.98 1.86 13.48
N SER A 22 2.86 1.22 14.64
CA SER A 22 3.55 -0.04 14.91
C SER A 22 3.03 -1.15 13.99
N LEU A 23 3.88 -1.72 13.15
CA LEU A 23 3.48 -2.75 12.18
C LEU A 23 3.39 -4.18 12.76
N GLY A 24 4.08 -4.43 13.88
CA GLY A 24 4.21 -5.78 14.47
C GLY A 24 2.88 -6.53 14.65
N PRO A 25 1.86 -5.94 15.31
CA PRO A 25 0.57 -6.60 15.49
C PRO A 25 -0.15 -6.94 14.17
N ALA A 26 -0.12 -6.03 13.19
CA ALA A 26 -0.76 -6.25 11.90
C ALA A 26 -0.07 -7.37 11.11
N LEU A 27 1.27 -7.40 11.12
CA LEU A 27 2.05 -8.44 10.47
C LEU A 27 1.85 -9.82 11.13
N ALA A 28 1.74 -9.87 12.46
CA ALA A 28 1.43 -11.09 13.18
C ALA A 28 0.04 -11.64 12.79
N ALA A 29 -0.98 -10.78 12.76
CA ALA A 29 -2.33 -11.18 12.34
C ALA A 29 -2.37 -11.68 10.89
N ALA A 30 -1.64 -11.03 9.98
CA ALA A 30 -1.51 -11.48 8.59
C ALA A 30 -0.81 -12.84 8.48
N SER A 31 0.26 -13.05 9.26
CA SER A 31 0.97 -14.34 9.32
C SER A 31 0.07 -15.46 9.84
N ASP A 32 -0.69 -15.21 10.90
CA ASP A 32 -1.63 -16.19 11.47
C ASP A 32 -2.76 -16.53 10.48
N ALA A 33 -3.26 -15.54 9.73
CA ALA A 33 -4.27 -15.75 8.69
C ALA A 33 -3.72 -16.63 7.56
N TYR A 34 -2.51 -16.33 7.09
CA TYR A 34 -1.84 -17.12 6.06
C TYR A 34 -1.56 -18.56 6.54
N ALA A 35 -1.14 -18.75 7.80
CA ALA A 35 -0.91 -20.08 8.35
C ALA A 35 -2.18 -20.95 8.36
N ARG A 36 -3.37 -20.35 8.54
CA ARG A 36 -4.65 -21.06 8.49
C ARG A 36 -5.13 -21.33 7.05
N ARG A 37 -4.87 -20.39 6.14
CA ARG A 37 -5.28 -20.48 4.74
C ARG A 37 -4.23 -19.80 3.83
N PRO A 38 -3.20 -20.55 3.41
CA PRO A 38 -2.23 -20.05 2.45
C PRO A 38 -2.92 -19.69 1.13
N GLY A 39 -2.48 -18.62 0.48
CA GLY A 39 -2.91 -18.29 -0.88
C GLY A 39 -2.35 -19.30 -1.88
N MET A 40 -3.18 -19.74 -2.82
CA MET A 40 -2.80 -20.69 -3.86
C MET A 40 -2.83 -20.03 -5.23
N TYR A 41 -2.03 -20.55 -6.17
CA TYR A 41 -2.13 -20.12 -7.56
C TYR A 41 -3.52 -20.43 -8.12
N GLY A 42 -4.12 -19.46 -8.79
CA GLY A 42 -5.48 -19.54 -9.34
C GLY A 42 -6.57 -18.99 -8.43
N ASP A 43 -6.25 -18.65 -7.17
CA ASP A 43 -7.14 -17.86 -6.31
C ASP A 43 -7.26 -16.42 -6.84
N ASP A 44 -8.32 -15.72 -6.40
CA ASP A 44 -8.51 -14.30 -6.72
C ASP A 44 -7.29 -13.47 -6.28
N PRO A 45 -6.74 -12.62 -7.17
CA PRO A 45 -5.51 -11.88 -6.90
C PRO A 45 -5.69 -10.74 -5.88
N VAL A 46 -6.92 -10.37 -5.58
CA VAL A 46 -7.28 -9.28 -4.67
C VAL A 46 -8.25 -9.80 -3.62
N VAL A 47 -7.90 -9.62 -2.35
CA VAL A 47 -8.79 -9.92 -1.22
C VAL A 47 -10.02 -9.01 -1.31
N PRO A 48 -11.27 -9.53 -1.26
CA PRO A 48 -12.48 -8.72 -1.45
C PRO A 48 -12.56 -7.49 -0.55
N GLU A 49 -12.25 -7.64 0.74
CA GLU A 49 -12.29 -6.56 1.71
C GLU A 49 -11.26 -5.45 1.39
N LEU A 50 -10.12 -5.82 0.80
CA LEU A 50 -9.13 -4.85 0.34
C LEU A 50 -9.61 -4.10 -0.91
N ALA A 51 -10.29 -4.79 -1.84
CA ALA A 51 -10.88 -4.15 -3.02
C ALA A 51 -11.91 -3.10 -2.62
N GLU A 52 -12.77 -3.38 -1.64
CA GLU A 52 -13.75 -2.44 -1.11
C GLU A 52 -13.10 -1.20 -0.49
N LEU A 53 -12.08 -1.39 0.36
CA LEU A 53 -11.35 -0.29 0.99
C LEU A 53 -10.65 0.59 -0.04
N VAL A 54 -9.97 -0.01 -1.01
CA VAL A 54 -9.28 0.71 -2.08
C VAL A 54 -10.29 1.48 -2.93
N ARG A 55 -11.42 0.87 -3.29
CA ARG A 55 -12.45 1.53 -4.10
C ARG A 55 -13.04 2.74 -3.37
N ALA A 56 -13.33 2.63 -2.08
CA ALA A 56 -13.83 3.73 -1.28
C ALA A 56 -12.87 4.94 -1.27
N GLY A 57 -11.56 4.70 -1.12
CA GLY A 57 -10.55 5.77 -1.17
C GLY A 57 -10.44 6.41 -2.55
N LEU A 58 -10.35 5.59 -3.60
CA LEU A 58 -10.30 6.08 -4.98
C LEU A 58 -11.58 6.85 -5.37
N ASP A 59 -12.76 6.44 -4.86
CA ASP A 59 -14.02 7.16 -5.05
C ASP A 59 -14.00 8.51 -4.36
N SER A 60 -13.48 8.60 -3.13
CA SER A 60 -13.35 9.88 -2.43
C SER A 60 -12.42 10.85 -3.15
N ASP A 61 -11.45 10.33 -3.90
CA ASP A 61 -10.52 11.11 -4.71
C ASP A 61 -11.03 11.39 -6.14
N GLY A 62 -12.24 10.93 -6.48
CA GLY A 62 -12.88 11.17 -7.78
C GLY A 62 -12.33 10.34 -8.94
N VAL A 63 -11.62 9.24 -8.66
CA VAL A 63 -11.10 8.33 -9.69
C VAL A 63 -12.26 7.58 -10.34
N PRO A 64 -12.36 7.54 -11.69
CA PRO A 64 -13.43 6.82 -12.38
C PRO A 64 -13.58 5.37 -11.92
N SER A 65 -14.83 4.88 -11.95
CA SER A 65 -15.15 3.48 -11.62
C SER A 65 -14.40 2.51 -12.55
N GLY A 66 -13.93 1.41 -11.99
CA GLY A 66 -13.21 0.37 -12.71
C GLY A 66 -12.69 -0.73 -11.79
N PRO A 67 -12.19 -1.84 -12.35
CA PRO A 67 -11.57 -2.91 -11.56
C PRO A 67 -10.30 -2.41 -10.85
N VAL A 68 -10.03 -2.98 -9.68
CA VAL A 68 -8.79 -2.74 -8.92
C VAL A 68 -7.81 -3.88 -9.22
N ALA A 69 -6.54 -3.52 -9.45
CA ALA A 69 -5.44 -4.47 -9.55
C ALA A 69 -4.42 -4.21 -8.44
N LEU A 70 -3.75 -5.26 -7.97
CA LEU A 70 -2.65 -5.19 -7.02
C LEU A 70 -1.31 -5.39 -7.72
N ALA A 71 -0.31 -4.63 -7.28
CA ALA A 71 1.07 -4.71 -7.73
C ALA A 71 2.00 -4.78 -6.51
N SER A 72 3.26 -5.18 -6.72
CA SER A 72 4.26 -5.34 -5.64
C SER A 72 4.88 -4.01 -5.18
N GLY A 73 4.23 -2.89 -5.49
CA GLY A 73 4.68 -1.53 -5.21
C GLY A 73 4.24 -0.57 -6.31
N SER A 74 4.38 0.73 -6.05
CA SER A 74 4.02 1.77 -7.01
C SER A 74 4.83 1.71 -8.31
N LEU A 75 6.12 1.39 -8.23
CA LEU A 75 6.97 1.27 -9.42
C LEU A 75 6.57 0.10 -10.32
N ASP A 76 6.29 -1.08 -9.74
CA ASP A 76 5.77 -2.25 -10.48
C ASP A 76 4.42 -1.93 -11.16
N ALA A 77 3.58 -1.09 -10.55
CA ALA A 77 2.34 -0.65 -11.19
C ALA A 77 2.61 0.28 -12.39
N ILE A 78 3.52 1.24 -12.24
CA ILE A 78 3.86 2.22 -13.30
C ILE A 78 4.49 1.52 -14.52
N GLU A 79 5.29 0.49 -14.32
CA GLU A 79 5.93 -0.26 -15.42
C GLU A 79 4.93 -1.05 -16.29
N ARG A 80 3.68 -1.21 -15.84
CA ARG A 80 2.65 -2.02 -16.50
C ARG A 80 1.60 -1.20 -17.26
N VAL A 81 1.73 0.13 -17.26
CA VAL A 81 0.81 1.08 -17.90
C VAL A 81 1.45 1.89 -19.01
#